data_AF-A0A1G0H2H3-F1
#
_entry.id   AF-A0A1G0H2H3-F1
#
_cell.length_a   1.000
_cell.length_b   1.000
_cell.length_c   1.000
_cell.angle_alpha   90.00
_cell.angle_beta   90.00
_cell.angle_gamma   90.00
#
_symmetry.space_group_name_H-M   'P 1'
#
loop_
_entity.id
_entity.type
_entity.pdbx_description
1 polymer ?
#
loop_
_entity_poly.entity_id
_entity_poly.type
_entity_poly.pdbx_seq_one_letter_code
_entity_poly.pdbx_strand_id
1 'polypeptide(L)' 'MTKDEFERIISDPSSSYEFPQDVLLDERLSREEKIVVLKQWAFDERELEVAEEENMRGDSAPLVLDQIMIILHQIEQSK' A
#
# COMPACT_ATOMS: atom_id res chain seq x y z
N MET A 1 -15.76 -4.13 -8.23
CA MET A 1 -15.13 -5.05 -7.28
C MET A 1 -16.18 -5.93 -6.62
N THR A 2 -15.95 -7.22 -6.40
CA THR A 2 -16.79 -8.00 -5.45
C THR A 2 -16.20 -7.93 -4.04
N LYS A 3 -17.03 -8.21 -3.01
CA LYS A 3 -16.59 -8.14 -1.61
C LYS A 3 -15.45 -9.12 -1.30
N ASP A 4 -15.58 -10.38 -1.75
CA ASP A 4 -14.54 -11.40 -1.58
C ASP A 4 -13.20 -11.02 -2.23
N GLU A 5 -13.22 -10.39 -3.41
CA GLU A 5 -12.01 -9.91 -4.07
C GLU A 5 -11.33 -8.79 -3.27
N PHE A 6 -12.13 -7.87 -2.72
CA PHE A 6 -11.61 -6.78 -1.89
C PHE A 6 -11.00 -7.29 -0.59
N GLU A 7 -11.64 -8.23 0.09
CA GLU A 7 -11.13 -8.82 1.32
C GLU A 7 -9.78 -9.53 1.10
N ARG A 8 -9.60 -10.21 -0.05
CA ARG A 8 -8.31 -10.82 -0.42
C ARG A 8 -7.22 -9.77 -0.64
N ILE A 9 -7.56 -8.70 -1.36
CA ILE A 9 -6.62 -7.62 -1.65
C ILE A 9 -6.20 -6.88 -0.37
N ILE A 10 -7.13 -6.63 0.55
CA ILE A 10 -6.78 -6.05 1.84
C ILE A 10 -5.91 -7.01 2.67
N SER A 11 -6.18 -8.32 2.61
CA SER A 11 -5.41 -9.29 3.40
C SER A 11 -3.94 -9.37 2.99
N ASP A 12 -3.63 -9.17 1.70
CA ASP A 12 -2.26 -9.16 1.18
C ASP A 12 -2.17 -8.29 -0.09
N PRO A 13 -2.05 -6.96 0.09
CA PRO A 13 -2.05 -6.02 -1.02
C PRO A 13 -0.78 -6.11 -1.87
N SER A 14 0.37 -6.41 -1.26
CA SER A 14 1.65 -6.58 -1.97
C SER A 14 1.70 -7.86 -2.81
N SER A 15 0.93 -8.90 -2.47
CA SER A 15 0.75 -10.06 -3.36
C SER A 15 -0.22 -9.79 -4.51
N SER A 16 -1.08 -8.77 -4.40
CA SER A 16 -2.09 -8.45 -5.42
C SER A 16 -1.61 -7.39 -6.42
N TYR A 17 -0.73 -6.50 -5.98
CA TYR A 17 -0.20 -5.39 -6.76
C TYR A 17 1.32 -5.33 -6.62
N GLU A 18 2.02 -5.10 -7.73
CA GLU A 18 3.49 -4.98 -7.72
C GLU A 18 3.91 -3.60 -7.23
N PHE A 19 3.12 -2.55 -7.53
CA PHE A 19 3.36 -1.19 -7.08
C PHE A 19 2.13 -0.54 -6.43
N PRO A 20 2.30 0.33 -5.43
CA PRO A 20 1.22 1.13 -4.85
C PRO A 20 0.46 1.97 -5.89
N GLN A 21 1.12 2.33 -6.99
CA GLN A 21 0.52 3.05 -8.11
C GLN A 21 -0.52 2.21 -8.86
N ASP A 22 -0.41 0.88 -8.88
CA ASP A 22 -1.39 0.02 -9.55
C ASP A 22 -2.76 0.11 -8.84
N VAL A 23 -2.77 0.28 -7.52
CA VAL A 23 -4.00 0.52 -6.74
C VAL A 23 -4.68 1.83 -7.15
N LEU A 24 -3.90 2.86 -7.48
CA LEU A 24 -4.45 4.12 -8.01
C LEU A 24 -5.06 3.96 -9.39
N LEU A 25 -4.41 3.18 -10.26
CA LEU A 25 -4.85 2.94 -11.63
C LEU A 25 -6.04 1.97 -11.69
N ASP A 26 -6.30 1.21 -10.64
CA ASP A 26 -7.42 0.29 -10.57
C ASP A 26 -8.77 1.04 -10.50
N GLU A 27 -9.46 1.12 -11.63
CA GLU A 27 -10.80 1.72 -11.73
C GLU A 27 -11.90 0.88 -11.07
N ARG A 28 -11.60 -0.38 -10.68
CA ARG A 28 -12.56 -1.26 -10.01
C ARG A 28 -12.74 -0.87 -8.54
N LEU A 29 -11.74 -0.22 -7.95
CA LEU A 29 -11.75 0.30 -6.59
C LEU A 29 -12.31 1.72 -6.56
N SER A 30 -13.24 1.96 -5.65
CA SER A 30 -13.64 3.32 -5.28
C SER A 30 -12.51 4.03 -4.56
N ARG A 31 -12.60 5.37 -4.48
CA ARG A 31 -11.64 6.20 -3.75
C ARG A 31 -11.43 5.74 -2.31
N GLU A 32 -12.52 5.37 -1.62
CA GLU A 32 -12.46 4.89 -0.24
C GLU A 32 -11.78 3.53 -0.15
N GLU A 33 -12.10 2.61 -1.06
CA GLU A 33 -11.46 1.29 -1.13
C GLU A 33 -9.95 1.40 -1.41
N LYS A 34 -9.52 2.30 -2.32
CA LYS A 34 -8.10 2.58 -2.58
C LYS A 34 -7.37 3.01 -1.30
N ILE A 35 -7.98 3.92 -0.53
CA ILE A 35 -7.40 4.39 0.74
C ILE A 35 -7.26 3.23 1.73
N VAL A 36 -8.25 2.34 1.82
CA VAL A 36 -8.20 1.19 2.73
C VAL A 36 -7.06 0.24 2.35
N VAL A 37 -6.95 -0.12 1.06
CA VAL A 37 -5.90 -1.02 0.56
C VAL A 37 -4.51 -0.43 0.83
N LEU A 38 -4.30 0.84 0.48
CA LEU A 38 -3.03 1.52 0.68
C LEU A 38 -2.68 1.68 2.17
N LYS A 39 -3.65 1.96 3.04
CA LYS A 39 -3.41 2.03 4.49
C LYS A 39 -2.98 0.68 5.07
N GLN A 40 -3.61 -0.40 4.61
CA GLN A 40 -3.23 -1.75 5.04
C GLN A 40 -1.84 -2.11 4.55
N TRP A 41 -1.54 -1.83 3.27
CA TRP A 41 -0.23 -2.06 2.71
C TRP A 41 0.87 -1.27 3.45
N ALA A 42 0.64 0.00 3.77
CA ALA A 42 1.57 0.78 4.58
C ALA A 42 1.84 0.16 5.96
N PHE A 43 0.82 -0.47 6.56
CA PHE A 43 0.98 -1.16 7.84
C PHE A 43 1.86 -2.40 7.67
N ASP A 44 1.60 -3.21 6.64
CA ASP A 44 2.35 -4.44 6.37
C ASP A 44 3.83 -4.14 6.03
N GLU A 45 4.10 -3.14 5.18
CA GLU A 45 5.48 -2.72 4.85
C GLU A 45 6.20 -2.18 6.09
N ARG A 46 5.53 -1.41 6.94
CA ARG A 46 6.12 -0.89 8.17
C ARG A 46 6.48 -2.01 9.15
N GLU A 47 5.66 -3.05 9.26
CA GLU A 47 5.97 -4.22 10.10
C GLU A 47 7.13 -5.05 9.50
N LEU A 48 7.23 -5.12 8.16
CA LEU A 48 8.36 -5.75 7.46
C LEU A 48 9.68 -4.96 7.66
N GLU A 49 9.65 -3.62 7.57
CA GLU A 49 10.81 -2.77 7.81
C GLU A 49 11.35 -2.91 9.25
N VAL A 50 10.46 -3.04 10.24
CA VAL A 50 10.86 -3.30 11.64
C VAL A 50 11.57 -4.65 11.79
N ALA A 51 11.23 -5.64 10.96
CA ALA A 51 11.90 -6.94 10.96
C ALA A 51 13.30 -6.90 10.30
N GLU A 52 13.52 -6.02 9.32
CA GLU A 52 14.83 -5.86 8.64
C GLU A 52 15.79 -4.87 9.36
N GLU A 53 15.27 -3.88 10.10
CA GLU A 53 16.10 -2.88 10.81
C GLU A 53 17.00 -3.49 11.93
N GLU A 54 16.71 -4.71 12.41
CA GLU A 54 17.56 -5.42 13.37
C GLU A 54 18.83 -6.03 12.73
N ASN A 55 18.97 -6.06 11.40
CA ASN A 55 20.04 -6.82 10.72
C ASN A 55 20.94 -6.04 9.72
N MET A 56 21.25 -4.78 10.03
CA MET A 56 22.39 -3.97 9.54
C MET A 56 21.99 -2.69 8.79
N ARG A 57 22.54 -1.58 9.30
CA ARG A 57 22.57 -0.27 8.64
C ARG A 57 23.18 -0.36 7.24
N GLY A 58 22.49 0.21 6.26
CA GLY A 58 23.15 0.75 5.06
C GLY A 58 22.35 0.54 3.79
N ASP A 59 22.04 1.65 3.12
CA ASP A 59 21.67 1.72 1.71
C ASP A 59 20.22 1.41 1.34
N SER A 60 19.36 2.38 1.66
CA SER A 60 18.53 3.08 0.67
C SER A 60 17.76 2.21 -0.34
N ALA A 61 16.97 1.24 0.11
CA ALA A 61 15.81 0.83 -0.68
C ALA A 61 14.78 1.97 -0.58
N PRO A 62 14.26 2.52 -1.69
CA PRO A 62 13.18 3.49 -1.64
C PRO A 62 11.89 2.82 -1.15
N LEU A 63 11.76 2.78 0.17
CA LEU A 63 10.58 2.82 1.02
C LEU A 63 9.27 2.72 0.22
N VAL A 64 8.83 1.50 -0.10
CA VAL A 64 7.47 1.28 -0.66
C VAL A 64 6.44 1.99 0.21
N LEU A 65 6.67 2.03 1.53
CA LEU A 65 5.96 2.83 2.51
C LEU A 65 5.86 4.32 2.17
N ASP A 66 6.95 4.98 1.79
CA ASP A 66 6.95 6.43 1.48
C ASP A 66 6.10 6.73 0.23
N GLN A 67 6.19 5.87 -0.78
CA GLN A 67 5.34 5.96 -1.97
C GLN A 67 3.86 5.79 -1.64
N ILE A 68 3.51 4.82 -0.80
CA ILE A 68 2.15 4.61 -0.33
C ILE A 68 1.63 5.86 0.39
N MET A 69 2.44 6.47 1.26
CA MET A 69 2.07 7.68 2.01
C MET A 69 1.84 8.89 1.10
N ILE A 70 2.69 9.10 0.10
CA ILE A 70 2.50 10.17 -0.90
C ILE A 70 1.18 9.98 -1.64
N ILE A 71 0.92 8.76 -2.10
CA ILE A 71 -0.29 8.42 -2.83
C ILE A 71 -1.54 8.62 -1.97
N LEU A 72 -1.54 8.12 -0.72
CA LEU A 72 -2.62 8.33 0.22
C LEU A 72 -2.95 9.81 0.40
N HIS A 73 -1.91 10.64 0.59
CA HIS A 73 -2.07 12.07 0.71
C HIS A 73 -2.68 12.69 -0.56
N GLN A 74 -2.24 12.28 -1.75
CA GLN A 74 -2.79 12.76 -3.02
C GLN A 74 -4.27 12.41 -3.18
N ILE A 75 -4.67 11.18 -2.81
CA ILE A 75 -6.07 10.75 -2.86
C ILE A 75 -6.90 11.59 -1.90
N GLU A 76 -6.44 11.76 -0.66
CA GLU A 76 -7.15 12.50 0.39
C GLU A 76 -7.29 14.00 0.06
N GLN A 77 -6.29 14.61 -0.58
CA GLN A 77 -6.30 16.02 -1.00
C GLN A 77 -7.08 16.28 -2.31
N SER A 78 -7.22 15.29 -3.18
CA SER A 78 -8.04 15.42 -4.39
C SER A 78 -9.52 15.45 -3.99
N LYS A 79 -10.09 16.66 -3.94
CA LYS A 79 -11.49 16.99 -3.65
C LYS A 79 -12.35 16.98 -4.90
#